data_AF-A0A1L8STS7-F1
#
_entry.id   AF-A0A1L8STS7-F1
#
_cell.length_a   1.000
_cell.length_b   1.000
_cell.length_c   1.000
_cell.angle_alpha   90.00
_cell.angle_beta   90.00
_cell.angle_gamma   90.00
#
_symmetry.space_group_name_H-M   'P 1'
#
loop_
_entity.id
_entity.type
_entity.pdbx_description
1 polymer ?
#
loop_
_entity_poly.entity_id
_entity_poly.type
_entity_poly.pdbx_seq_one_letter_code
_entity_poly.pdbx_strand_id
1 'polypeptide(L)'
;MINDVVYDEKNQLTLDIYEPETIEVAIILIHGGGWFRGDKAKEQALAERLTTDGFLVVAPNYRLAPDHLFPAAMEDLLTVYDWLVASDYPVKDKITALGSSAGGNLAIELALQKGIPAASWSGIIDLYPWVQEHPEVVAAMNQKPDFDKQASGKIDQDGANDAFYKWFILNYVNQDMDLLKQADPLQRVSSKSGPLFIANSLHELVPLSGVYHLQAALAEAGVPSENKLITGTVHGEGYADVAYQPTLQFLKSNLSERLSRTRSAFEQ
;
A
#
# COMPACT_ATOMS: atom_id res chain seq x y z
N MET A 1 8.06 -14.13 15.75
CA MET A 1 8.53 -13.65 14.45
C MET A 1 9.27 -14.77 13.76
N ILE A 2 8.92 -15.06 12.50
CA ILE A 2 9.59 -16.03 11.62
C ILE A 2 10.14 -15.22 10.46
N ASN A 3 11.45 -15.25 10.27
CA ASN A 3 12.11 -14.45 9.25
C ASN A 3 12.33 -15.23 7.96
N ASP A 4 12.35 -14.50 6.85
CA ASP A 4 12.80 -14.96 5.54
C ASP A 4 12.07 -16.21 5.02
N VAL A 5 10.76 -16.28 5.26
CA VAL A 5 9.90 -17.32 4.68
C VAL A 5 9.80 -17.09 3.18
N VAL A 6 10.25 -18.06 2.39
CA VAL A 6 10.17 -18.00 0.93
C VAL A 6 8.71 -18.16 0.50
N TYR A 7 8.15 -17.14 -0.15
CA TYR A 7 6.79 -17.20 -0.70
C TYR A 7 6.79 -17.35 -2.23
N ASP A 8 7.92 -17.03 -2.89
CA ASP A 8 8.12 -17.22 -4.32
C ASP A 8 9.53 -17.76 -4.59
N GLU A 9 9.61 -19.08 -4.80
CA GLU A 9 10.85 -19.78 -5.13
C GLU A 9 11.43 -19.34 -6.48
N LYS A 10 10.60 -18.93 -7.45
CA LYS A 10 11.09 -18.55 -8.78
C LYS A 10 11.90 -17.27 -8.71
N ASN A 11 11.41 -16.30 -7.95
CA ASN A 11 12.04 -14.99 -7.81
C ASN A 11 12.89 -14.86 -6.53
N GLN A 12 12.96 -15.91 -5.71
CA GLN A 12 13.67 -15.93 -4.42
C GLN A 12 13.21 -14.81 -3.47
N LEU A 13 11.90 -14.55 -3.45
CA LEU A 13 11.31 -13.51 -2.61
C LEU A 13 10.87 -14.09 -1.26
N THR A 14 11.18 -13.34 -0.21
CA THR A 14 10.89 -13.71 1.16
C THR A 14 9.96 -12.72 1.85
N LEU A 15 9.28 -13.19 2.88
CA LEU A 15 8.48 -12.39 3.80
C LEU A 15 8.82 -12.75 5.24
N ASP A 16 8.54 -11.81 6.15
CA ASP A 16 8.59 -12.05 7.60
C ASP A 16 7.17 -12.21 8.14
N ILE A 17 7.00 -13.12 9.10
CA ILE A 17 5.72 -13.40 9.76
C ILE A 17 5.79 -12.98 11.22
N TYR A 18 4.82 -12.19 11.66
CA TYR A 18 4.63 -11.80 13.04
C TYR A 18 3.28 -12.33 13.54
N GLU A 19 3.34 -13.24 14.50
CA GLU A 19 2.17 -13.99 14.97
C GLU A 19 1.72 -13.47 16.34
N PRO A 20 0.43 -13.11 16.49
CA PRO A 20 -0.18 -12.83 17.78
C PRO A 20 -0.52 -14.14 18.50
N GLU A 21 -0.89 -14.06 19.79
CA GLU A 21 -1.35 -15.23 20.54
C GLU A 21 -2.62 -15.87 19.95
N THR A 22 -3.49 -15.06 19.36
CA THR A 22 -4.72 -15.51 18.69
C THR A 22 -4.82 -14.86 17.31
N ILE A 23 -4.90 -15.69 16.27
CA ILE A 23 -4.95 -15.25 14.87
C ILE A 23 -6.41 -15.12 14.44
N GLU A 24 -6.86 -13.88 14.28
CA GLU A 24 -8.21 -13.59 13.77
C GLU A 24 -8.20 -12.93 12.40
N VAL A 25 -7.25 -12.06 12.13
CA VAL A 25 -7.15 -11.23 10.92
C VAL A 25 -5.69 -11.16 10.50
N ALA A 26 -5.44 -11.17 9.20
CA ALA A 26 -4.10 -10.97 8.66
C ALA A 26 -3.96 -9.62 7.96
N ILE A 27 -2.82 -8.96 8.15
CA ILE A 27 -2.40 -7.75 7.43
C ILE A 27 -1.19 -8.10 6.56
N ILE A 28 -1.30 -7.87 5.26
CA ILE A 28 -0.14 -7.75 4.37
C ILE A 28 0.42 -6.34 4.54
N LEU A 29 1.57 -6.22 5.21
CA LEU A 29 2.23 -4.95 5.51
C LEU A 29 3.30 -4.64 4.48
N ILE A 30 3.07 -3.62 3.66
CA ILE A 30 3.82 -3.39 2.43
C ILE A 30 4.73 -2.17 2.59
N HIS A 31 6.03 -2.40 2.46
CA HIS A 31 7.01 -1.34 2.60
C HIS A 31 6.94 -0.31 1.46
N GLY A 32 7.22 0.94 1.81
CA GLY A 32 7.43 2.02 0.84
C GLY A 32 8.84 2.03 0.23
N GLY A 33 9.08 2.99 -0.67
CA GLY A 33 10.40 3.17 -1.30
C GLY A 33 10.37 3.55 -2.79
N GLY A 34 9.27 4.13 -3.27
CA GLY A 34 9.14 4.55 -4.68
C GLY A 34 9.32 3.41 -5.69
N TRP A 35 9.07 2.16 -5.27
CA TRP A 35 9.34 0.92 -6.03
C TRP A 35 10.80 0.71 -6.46
N PHE A 36 11.74 1.55 -6.05
CA PHE A 36 13.16 1.43 -6.47
C PHE A 36 14.12 1.08 -5.34
N ARG A 37 13.62 1.00 -4.10
CA ARG A 37 14.39 0.68 -2.90
C ARG A 37 13.49 0.20 -1.77
N GLY A 38 14.12 -0.23 -0.69
CA GLY A 38 13.47 -0.67 0.55
C GLY A 38 13.34 -2.18 0.62
N ASP A 39 13.06 -2.65 1.83
CA ASP A 39 12.83 -4.06 2.12
C ASP A 39 11.86 -4.17 3.33
N LYS A 40 11.43 -5.40 3.60
CA LYS A 40 10.52 -5.76 4.71
C LYS A 40 11.04 -5.36 6.10
N ALA A 41 12.35 -5.23 6.32
CA ALA A 41 12.89 -4.90 7.64
C ALA A 41 12.54 -3.46 8.07
N LYS A 42 12.25 -2.56 7.11
CA LYS A 42 11.78 -1.20 7.39
C LYS A 42 10.47 -1.15 8.18
N GLU A 43 9.67 -2.21 8.06
CA GLU A 43 8.32 -2.28 8.61
C GLU A 43 8.26 -3.00 9.98
N GLN A 44 9.41 -3.48 10.49
CA GLN A 44 9.48 -4.30 11.70
C GLN A 44 8.75 -3.66 12.89
N ALA A 45 9.01 -2.39 13.18
CA ALA A 45 8.41 -1.71 14.34
C ALA A 45 6.88 -1.59 14.22
N LEU A 46 6.38 -1.34 13.01
CA LEU A 46 4.94 -1.29 12.76
C LEU A 46 4.32 -2.70 12.81
N ALA A 47 5.01 -3.71 12.26
CA ALA A 47 4.58 -5.10 12.32
C ALA A 47 4.44 -5.61 13.76
N GLU A 48 5.42 -5.32 14.63
CA GLU A 48 5.39 -5.67 16.06
C GLU A 48 4.22 -4.98 16.79
N ARG A 49 3.97 -3.69 16.49
CA ARG A 49 2.84 -2.94 17.05
C ARG A 49 1.50 -3.54 16.62
N LEU A 50 1.32 -3.82 15.33
CA LEU A 50 0.11 -4.46 14.79
C LEU A 50 -0.11 -5.86 15.39
N THR A 51 0.98 -6.61 15.58
CA THR A 51 0.92 -7.95 16.20
C THR A 51 0.44 -7.87 17.65
N THR A 52 0.87 -6.85 18.38
CA THR A 52 0.39 -6.58 19.75
C THR A 52 -1.11 -6.29 19.80
N ASP A 53 -1.67 -5.72 18.73
CA ASP A 53 -3.11 -5.46 18.57
C ASP A 53 -3.92 -6.65 18.00
N GLY A 54 -3.29 -7.83 17.91
CA GLY A 54 -3.93 -9.11 17.59
C GLY A 54 -3.98 -9.46 16.10
N PHE A 55 -3.19 -8.80 15.26
CA PHE A 55 -3.12 -9.10 13.83
C PHE A 55 -1.98 -10.08 13.53
N LEU A 56 -2.25 -11.08 12.70
CA LEU A 56 -1.18 -11.77 11.98
C LEU A 56 -0.61 -10.81 10.95
N VAL A 57 0.67 -10.51 11.00
CA VAL A 57 1.31 -9.61 10.02
C VAL A 57 2.25 -10.41 9.14
N VAL A 58 2.10 -10.25 7.82
CA VAL A 58 3.08 -10.71 6.84
C VAL A 58 3.70 -9.50 6.15
N ALA A 59 5.02 -9.37 6.21
CA ALA A 59 5.77 -8.27 5.62
C ALA A 59 6.66 -8.80 4.48
N PRO A 60 6.22 -8.70 3.21
CA PRO A 60 6.97 -9.22 2.07
C PRO A 60 7.99 -8.23 1.51
N ASN A 61 9.10 -8.77 1.00
CA ASN A 61 9.87 -8.10 -0.05
C ASN A 61 9.14 -8.24 -1.39
N TYR A 62 9.27 -7.25 -2.27
CA TYR A 62 8.82 -7.32 -3.66
C TYR A 62 9.93 -6.82 -4.61
N ARG A 63 9.88 -7.22 -5.87
CA ARG A 63 10.86 -6.84 -6.89
C ARG A 63 10.81 -5.33 -7.17
N LEU A 64 11.98 -4.74 -7.36
CA LEU A 64 12.15 -3.28 -7.47
C LEU A 64 12.58 -2.86 -8.88
N ALA A 65 12.12 -1.68 -9.29
CA ALA A 65 12.59 -0.97 -10.47
C ALA A 65 13.99 -0.37 -10.23
N PRO A 66 14.82 -0.18 -11.27
CA PRO A 66 14.53 -0.42 -12.69
C PRO A 66 14.71 -1.88 -13.13
N ASP A 67 15.27 -2.75 -12.30
CA ASP A 67 15.54 -4.15 -12.67
C ASP A 67 14.24 -4.92 -12.95
N HIS A 68 13.18 -4.57 -12.24
CA HIS A 68 11.84 -5.12 -12.41
C HIS A 68 10.81 -3.99 -12.41
N LEU A 69 10.36 -3.63 -13.61
CA LEU A 69 9.35 -2.58 -13.82
C LEU A 69 7.95 -3.07 -13.45
N PHE A 70 6.98 -2.15 -13.41
CA PHE A 70 5.56 -2.52 -13.42
C PHE A 70 5.27 -3.58 -14.50
N PRO A 71 4.51 -4.66 -14.21
CA PRO A 71 3.73 -4.91 -12.99
C PRO A 71 4.41 -5.78 -11.93
N ALA A 72 5.74 -5.98 -11.97
CA ALA A 72 6.43 -7.00 -11.16
C ALA A 72 6.13 -6.93 -9.66
N ALA A 73 6.22 -5.74 -9.05
CA ALA A 73 5.92 -5.57 -7.62
C ALA A 73 4.48 -5.97 -7.26
N MET A 74 3.52 -5.71 -8.17
CA MET A 74 2.12 -6.09 -7.94
C MET A 74 1.90 -7.59 -8.13
N GLU A 75 2.53 -8.22 -9.12
CA GLU A 75 2.52 -9.68 -9.29
C GLU A 75 3.03 -10.40 -8.04
N ASP A 76 4.08 -9.84 -7.42
CA ASP A 76 4.66 -10.38 -6.19
C ASP A 76 3.64 -10.31 -5.04
N LEU A 77 2.94 -9.19 -4.87
CA LEU A 77 1.92 -9.07 -3.82
C LEU A 77 0.67 -9.91 -4.07
N LEU A 78 0.29 -10.12 -5.33
CA LEU A 78 -0.76 -11.10 -5.67
C LEU A 78 -0.33 -12.51 -5.25
N THR A 79 0.96 -12.85 -5.42
CA THR A 79 1.52 -14.12 -4.97
C THR A 79 1.52 -14.23 -3.44
N VAL A 80 1.86 -13.17 -2.71
CA VAL A 80 1.75 -13.13 -1.23
C VAL A 80 0.31 -13.33 -0.78
N TYR A 81 -0.66 -12.68 -1.43
CA TYR A 81 -2.08 -12.85 -1.11
C TYR A 81 -2.51 -14.31 -1.31
N ASP A 82 -2.18 -14.91 -2.45
CA ASP A 82 -2.55 -16.28 -2.77
C ASP A 82 -1.83 -17.30 -1.85
N TRP A 83 -0.58 -17.02 -1.47
CA TRP A 83 0.18 -17.79 -0.47
C TRP A 83 -0.54 -17.79 0.89
N LEU A 84 -0.99 -16.62 1.35
CA LEU A 84 -1.68 -16.48 2.63
C LEU A 84 -3.07 -17.15 2.61
N VAL A 85 -3.78 -17.07 1.48
CA VAL A 85 -5.05 -17.80 1.25
C VAL A 85 -4.87 -19.32 1.33
N ALA A 86 -3.72 -19.83 0.88
CA ALA A 86 -3.40 -21.25 0.86
C ALA A 86 -2.73 -21.75 2.16
N SER A 87 -2.36 -20.85 3.07
CA SER A 87 -1.71 -21.18 4.32
C SER A 87 -2.65 -21.88 5.31
N ASP A 88 -2.07 -22.52 6.33
CA ASP A 88 -2.83 -23.15 7.44
C ASP A 88 -3.40 -22.12 8.44
N TYR A 89 -3.13 -20.82 8.24
CA TYR A 89 -3.68 -19.78 9.09
C TYR A 89 -5.20 -19.61 8.84
N PRO A 90 -6.00 -19.36 9.89
CA PRO A 90 -7.47 -19.24 9.78
C PRO A 90 -7.93 -17.87 9.22
N VAL A 91 -7.26 -17.38 8.19
CA VAL A 91 -7.36 -15.99 7.68
C VAL A 91 -7.78 -15.88 6.23
N LYS A 92 -8.10 -16.99 5.54
CA LYS A 92 -8.45 -17.02 4.09
C LYS A 92 -9.39 -15.90 3.62
N ASP A 93 -10.44 -15.61 4.38
CA ASP A 93 -11.43 -14.55 4.08
C ASP A 93 -11.28 -13.30 4.96
N LYS A 94 -10.15 -13.20 5.66
CA LYS A 94 -9.85 -12.20 6.70
C LYS A 94 -8.49 -11.54 6.47
N ILE A 95 -8.14 -11.36 5.21
CA ILE A 95 -6.91 -10.70 4.77
C ILE A 95 -7.22 -9.23 4.50
N THR A 96 -6.36 -8.35 4.99
CA THR A 96 -6.31 -6.93 4.67
C THR A 96 -4.91 -6.53 4.24
N ALA A 97 -4.77 -5.31 3.72
CA ALA A 97 -3.47 -4.74 3.39
C ALA A 97 -3.29 -3.38 4.07
N LEU A 98 -2.05 -3.09 4.43
CA LEU A 98 -1.61 -1.76 4.87
C LEU A 98 -0.27 -1.47 4.22
N GLY A 99 -0.09 -0.27 3.70
CA GLY A 99 1.22 0.15 3.22
C GLY A 99 1.40 1.65 3.22
N SER A 100 2.66 2.04 3.08
CA SER A 100 3.09 3.44 3.09
C SER A 100 3.74 3.82 1.76
N SER A 101 3.44 5.01 1.21
CA SER A 101 4.00 5.51 -0.04
C SER A 101 3.78 4.56 -1.23
N ALA A 102 4.84 4.04 -1.85
CA ALA A 102 4.74 2.98 -2.87
C ALA A 102 4.04 1.72 -2.36
N GLY A 103 4.24 1.35 -1.09
CA GLY A 103 3.49 0.27 -0.46
C GLY A 103 2.01 0.63 -0.24
N GLY A 104 1.71 1.91 -0.03
CA GLY A 104 0.33 2.41 0.04
C GLY A 104 -0.38 2.36 -1.30
N ASN A 105 0.33 2.59 -2.41
CA ASN A 105 -0.20 2.32 -3.75
C ASN A 105 -0.49 0.82 -3.94
N LEU A 106 0.45 -0.05 -3.59
CA LEU A 106 0.27 -1.50 -3.70
C LEU A 106 -0.86 -2.04 -2.79
N ALA A 107 -1.07 -1.43 -1.62
CA ALA A 107 -2.21 -1.73 -0.75
C ALA A 107 -3.54 -1.34 -1.39
N ILE A 108 -3.60 -0.17 -2.05
CA ILE A 108 -4.76 0.24 -2.87
C ILE A 108 -5.01 -0.78 -3.96
N GLU A 109 -3.98 -1.14 -4.72
CA GLU A 109 -4.07 -2.12 -5.80
C GLU A 109 -4.63 -3.47 -5.35
N LEU A 110 -4.15 -4.00 -4.22
CA LEU A 110 -4.69 -5.23 -3.63
C LEU A 110 -6.18 -5.10 -3.29
N ALA A 111 -6.60 -3.98 -2.71
CA ALA A 111 -8.01 -3.74 -2.44
C ALA A 111 -8.83 -3.70 -3.73
N LEU A 112 -8.35 -2.98 -4.76
CA LEU A 112 -9.06 -2.85 -6.03
C LEU A 112 -9.22 -4.19 -6.74
N GLN A 113 -8.19 -5.05 -6.71
CA GLN A 113 -8.17 -6.31 -7.45
C GLN A 113 -8.76 -7.51 -6.67
N LYS A 114 -8.55 -7.60 -5.36
CA LYS A 114 -8.99 -8.73 -4.53
C LYS A 114 -10.25 -8.43 -3.70
N GLY A 115 -10.77 -7.20 -3.75
CA GLY A 115 -11.98 -6.82 -3.02
C GLY A 115 -11.79 -6.87 -1.50
N ILE A 116 -10.56 -6.69 -1.01
CA ILE A 116 -10.23 -6.76 0.41
C ILE A 116 -10.19 -5.34 1.03
N PRO A 117 -10.52 -5.18 2.33
CA PRO A 117 -10.26 -3.91 3.00
C PRO A 117 -8.76 -3.61 3.02
N ALA A 118 -8.39 -2.37 2.70
CA ALA A 118 -7.01 -1.93 2.84
C ALA A 118 -6.90 -0.50 3.37
N ALA A 119 -5.72 -0.20 3.88
CA ALA A 119 -5.33 1.12 4.32
C ALA A 119 -4.07 1.58 3.59
N SER A 120 -4.04 2.85 3.22
CA SER A 120 -2.97 3.47 2.47
C SER A 120 -2.52 4.74 3.17
N TRP A 121 -1.25 4.80 3.54
CA TRP A 121 -0.62 5.98 4.12
C TRP A 121 0.27 6.62 3.04
N SER A 122 -0.05 7.83 2.62
CA SER A 122 0.66 8.58 1.58
C SER A 122 0.72 7.80 0.26
N GLY A 123 -0.32 7.04 -0.06
CA GLY A 123 -0.36 6.22 -1.26
C GLY A 123 -0.17 7.06 -2.51
N ILE A 124 0.78 6.66 -3.35
CA ILE A 124 0.99 7.31 -4.66
C ILE A 124 -0.20 6.92 -5.55
N ILE A 125 -0.96 7.90 -5.99
CA ILE A 125 -2.16 7.72 -6.83
C ILE A 125 -1.99 8.65 -8.05
N ASP A 126 -2.95 8.63 -8.98
CA ASP A 126 -3.06 9.57 -10.11
C ASP A 126 -1.77 9.74 -10.93
N LEU A 127 -0.99 8.66 -11.06
CA LEU A 127 0.32 8.62 -11.68
C LEU A 127 0.30 9.23 -13.08
N TYR A 128 -0.59 8.75 -13.95
CA TYR A 128 -0.64 9.17 -15.35
C TYR A 128 -1.18 10.61 -15.52
N PRO A 129 -2.37 10.97 -14.98
CA PRO A 129 -2.88 12.34 -15.12
C PRO A 129 -1.96 13.36 -14.45
N TRP A 130 -1.37 13.07 -13.28
CA TRP A 130 -0.45 13.99 -12.63
C TRP A 130 0.76 14.28 -13.52
N VAL A 131 1.39 13.25 -14.12
CA VAL A 131 2.53 13.46 -15.04
C VAL A 131 2.13 14.27 -16.27
N GLN A 132 0.92 14.06 -16.82
CA GLN A 132 0.42 14.83 -17.96
C GLN A 132 0.15 16.29 -17.62
N GLU A 133 -0.32 16.57 -16.41
CA GLU A 133 -0.67 17.92 -15.94
C GLU A 133 0.55 18.75 -15.53
N HIS A 134 1.72 18.12 -15.35
CA HIS A 134 2.97 18.78 -14.94
C HIS A 134 4.09 18.60 -15.99
N PRO A 135 3.89 19.01 -17.27
CA PRO A 135 4.89 18.84 -18.32
C PRO A 135 6.18 19.62 -18.06
N GLU A 136 6.11 20.74 -17.33
CA GLU A 136 7.23 21.61 -16.99
C GLU A 136 8.14 21.05 -15.88
N VAL A 137 7.64 20.12 -15.07
CA VAL A 137 8.44 19.50 -14.01
C VAL A 137 9.49 18.58 -14.64
N VAL A 138 10.76 18.83 -14.34
CA VAL A 138 11.88 17.98 -14.77
C VAL A 138 12.12 16.90 -13.71
N ALA A 139 11.98 15.64 -14.09
CA ALA A 139 12.23 14.51 -13.21
C ALA A 139 13.70 14.49 -12.75
N ALA A 140 13.92 14.49 -11.43
CA ALA A 140 15.25 14.40 -10.83
C ALA A 140 15.25 13.55 -9.55
N MET A 141 16.27 12.71 -9.39
CA MET A 141 16.46 11.91 -8.18
C MET A 141 16.68 12.79 -6.94
N ASN A 142 16.18 12.36 -5.78
CA ASN A 142 16.46 13.01 -4.51
C ASN A 142 17.95 12.83 -4.15
N GLN A 143 18.63 13.93 -3.82
CA GLN A 143 20.08 13.94 -3.55
C GLN A 143 20.41 13.83 -2.05
N LYS A 144 19.42 13.54 -1.19
CA LYS A 144 19.64 13.41 0.25
C LYS A 144 20.52 12.18 0.58
N PRO A 145 21.53 12.34 1.46
CA PRO A 145 22.37 11.22 1.88
C PRO A 145 21.58 10.21 2.72
N ASP A 146 21.97 8.93 2.62
CA ASP A 146 21.40 7.81 3.40
C ASP A 146 19.87 7.69 3.33
N PHE A 147 19.29 8.13 2.22
CA PHE A 147 17.84 8.09 1.98
C PHE A 147 17.28 6.67 2.13
N ASP A 148 18.08 5.66 1.81
CA ASP A 148 17.83 4.21 1.82
C ASP A 148 17.99 3.53 3.18
N LYS A 149 18.72 4.11 4.13
CA LYS A 149 19.08 3.46 5.40
C LYS A 149 18.22 3.88 6.60
N GLN A 150 17.28 4.79 6.40
CA GLN A 150 16.44 5.33 7.48
C GLN A 150 15.14 4.54 7.64
N ALA A 151 14.63 4.52 8.88
CA ALA A 151 13.28 4.01 9.16
C ALA A 151 12.23 4.77 8.35
N SER A 152 11.17 4.08 7.92
CA SER A 152 10.13 4.64 7.05
C SER A 152 9.53 5.95 7.60
N GLY A 153 9.25 6.03 8.90
CA GLY A 153 8.73 7.24 9.55
C GLY A 153 9.69 8.43 9.69
N LYS A 154 10.92 8.33 9.15
CA LYS A 154 11.91 9.42 9.13
C LYS A 154 12.27 9.90 7.72
N ILE A 155 11.82 9.19 6.69
CA ILE A 155 12.16 9.46 5.29
C ILE A 155 11.31 10.60 4.74
N ASP A 156 11.94 11.59 4.12
CA ASP A 156 11.31 12.66 3.32
C ASP A 156 10.12 13.39 3.96
N GLN A 157 10.35 13.93 5.15
CA GLN A 157 9.33 14.65 5.95
C GLN A 157 9.27 16.15 5.61
N ASP A 158 9.97 16.57 4.56
CA ASP A 158 10.22 17.98 4.22
C ASP A 158 9.10 18.61 3.37
N GLY A 159 8.16 17.79 2.90
CA GLY A 159 7.03 18.21 2.08
C GLY A 159 7.22 17.93 0.59
N ALA A 160 6.56 18.76 -0.24
CA ALA A 160 6.51 18.58 -1.68
C ALA A 160 7.90 18.56 -2.35
N ASN A 161 8.07 17.65 -3.30
CA ASN A 161 9.25 17.56 -4.16
C ASN A 161 8.85 16.96 -5.52
N ASP A 162 8.21 17.78 -6.35
CA ASP A 162 7.60 17.35 -7.62
C ASP A 162 8.61 16.72 -8.59
N ALA A 163 9.84 17.23 -8.61
CA ALA A 163 10.93 16.67 -9.43
C ALA A 163 11.23 15.22 -9.03
N PHE A 164 11.31 14.94 -7.72
CA PHE A 164 11.53 13.60 -7.21
C PHE A 164 10.30 12.71 -7.34
N TYR A 165 9.11 13.24 -7.08
CA TYR A 165 7.83 12.56 -7.29
C TYR A 165 7.71 12.05 -8.73
N LYS A 166 7.91 12.95 -9.70
CA LYS A 166 7.91 12.62 -11.13
C LYS A 166 8.98 11.59 -11.47
N TRP A 167 10.17 11.71 -10.89
CA TRP A 167 11.29 10.81 -11.17
C TRP A 167 10.98 9.37 -10.77
N PHE A 168 10.52 9.10 -9.55
CA PHE A 168 10.31 7.71 -9.14
C PHE A 168 9.08 7.08 -9.83
N ILE A 169 8.05 7.88 -10.14
CA ILE A 169 6.90 7.43 -10.92
C ILE A 169 7.34 6.96 -12.31
N LEU A 170 8.14 7.78 -12.98
CA LEU A 170 8.64 7.41 -14.30
C LEU A 170 9.69 6.30 -14.25
N ASN A 171 10.49 6.21 -13.17
CA ASN A 171 11.42 5.11 -12.97
C ASN A 171 10.69 3.75 -12.85
N TYR A 172 9.52 3.72 -12.21
CA TYR A 172 8.72 2.50 -12.03
C TYR A 172 8.30 1.85 -13.36
N VAL A 173 8.21 2.65 -14.42
CA VAL A 173 7.77 2.25 -15.76
C VAL A 173 8.81 2.53 -16.84
N ASN A 174 10.07 2.77 -16.45
CA ASN A 174 11.16 3.13 -17.36
C ASN A 174 10.79 4.20 -18.40
N GLN A 175 10.15 5.28 -17.93
CA GLN A 175 9.71 6.43 -18.72
C GLN A 175 8.65 6.10 -19.79
N ASP A 176 8.12 4.88 -19.83
CA ASP A 176 7.08 4.48 -20.77
C ASP A 176 5.72 5.01 -20.31
N MET A 177 5.16 5.96 -21.07
CA MET A 177 3.88 6.60 -20.76
C MET A 177 2.67 5.69 -20.96
N ASP A 178 2.75 4.70 -21.85
CA ASP A 178 1.67 3.71 -22.02
C ASP A 178 1.69 2.71 -20.86
N LEU A 179 2.88 2.35 -20.38
CA LEU A 179 3.03 1.55 -19.17
C LEU A 179 2.64 2.33 -17.92
N LEU A 180 2.93 3.65 -17.86
CA LEU A 180 2.48 4.54 -16.79
C LEU A 180 0.96 4.56 -16.67
N LYS A 181 0.28 4.68 -17.82
CA LYS A 181 -1.18 4.64 -17.87
C LYS A 181 -1.75 3.33 -17.35
N GLN A 182 -1.08 2.21 -17.63
CA GLN A 182 -1.45 0.90 -17.09
C GLN A 182 -1.14 0.76 -15.60
N ALA A 183 -0.08 1.40 -15.12
CA ALA A 183 0.32 1.40 -13.71
C ALA A 183 -0.60 2.26 -12.83
N ASP A 184 -1.41 3.13 -13.42
CA ASP A 184 -2.33 3.99 -12.66
C ASP A 184 -3.48 3.19 -12.01
N PRO A 185 -3.64 3.23 -10.67
CA PRO A 185 -4.67 2.48 -9.96
C PRO A 185 -6.10 2.93 -10.30
N LEU A 186 -6.30 4.17 -10.77
CA LEU A 186 -7.63 4.69 -11.11
C LEU A 186 -8.32 3.86 -12.20
N GLN A 187 -7.54 3.20 -13.08
CA GLN A 187 -8.06 2.33 -14.14
C GLN A 187 -8.66 1.01 -13.61
N ARG A 188 -8.41 0.66 -12.35
CA ARG A 188 -8.83 -0.63 -11.74
C ARG A 188 -10.01 -0.50 -10.77
N VAL A 189 -10.52 0.72 -10.55
CA VAL A 189 -11.67 0.93 -9.69
C VAL A 189 -12.92 0.30 -10.33
N SER A 190 -13.64 -0.51 -9.55
CA SER A 190 -14.88 -1.13 -9.98
C SER A 190 -15.79 -1.42 -8.79
N SER A 191 -17.03 -1.84 -9.04
CA SER A 191 -17.95 -2.27 -7.97
C SER A 191 -17.49 -3.53 -7.21
N LYS A 192 -16.40 -4.18 -7.65
CA LYS A 192 -15.77 -5.32 -6.97
C LYS A 192 -14.59 -4.90 -6.08
N SER A 193 -14.17 -3.64 -6.14
CA SER A 193 -13.07 -3.14 -5.34
C SER A 193 -13.41 -3.16 -3.85
N GLY A 194 -12.38 -3.37 -3.03
CA GLY A 194 -12.48 -3.39 -1.59
C GLY A 194 -12.54 -1.98 -1.00
N PRO A 195 -13.07 -1.83 0.22
CA PRO A 195 -13.16 -0.56 0.89
C PRO A 195 -11.77 -0.04 1.28
N LEU A 196 -11.57 1.28 1.20
CA LEU A 196 -10.26 1.91 1.41
C LEU A 196 -10.24 2.97 2.52
N PHE A 197 -9.24 2.90 3.40
CA PHE A 197 -8.85 4.01 4.26
C PHE A 197 -7.64 4.70 3.67
N ILE A 198 -7.74 6.00 3.40
CA ILE A 198 -6.70 6.78 2.73
C ILE A 198 -6.27 7.91 3.67
N ALA A 199 -5.01 7.92 4.09
CA ALA A 199 -4.45 8.96 4.94
C ALA A 199 -3.28 9.65 4.26
N ASN A 200 -3.29 10.97 4.25
CA ASN A 200 -2.26 11.80 3.64
C ASN A 200 -2.11 13.11 4.42
N SER A 201 -0.88 13.63 4.48
CA SER A 201 -0.66 14.99 5.00
C SER A 201 -0.98 16.06 3.95
N LEU A 202 -1.33 17.27 4.38
CA LEU A 202 -1.80 18.35 3.51
C LEU A 202 -0.73 18.93 2.59
N HIS A 203 0.55 18.83 2.97
CA HIS A 203 1.68 19.45 2.25
C HIS A 203 2.87 18.49 2.12
N GLU A 204 2.62 17.18 1.99
CA GLU A 204 3.68 16.16 1.89
C GLU A 204 4.22 15.96 0.47
N LEU A 205 5.09 14.95 0.32
CA LEU A 205 5.69 14.53 -0.94
C LEU A 205 4.68 14.05 -1.99
N VAL A 206 3.61 13.38 -1.55
CA VAL A 206 2.58 12.83 -2.43
C VAL A 206 1.42 13.82 -2.56
N PRO A 207 1.11 14.27 -3.80
CA PRO A 207 0.02 15.20 -4.05
C PRO A 207 -1.35 14.67 -3.60
N LEU A 208 -2.19 15.55 -3.07
CA LEU A 208 -3.56 15.20 -2.66
C LEU A 208 -4.53 15.00 -3.83
N SER A 209 -4.19 15.43 -5.05
CA SER A 209 -5.04 15.26 -6.23
C SER A 209 -5.45 13.80 -6.40
N GLY A 210 -4.53 12.86 -6.19
CA GLY A 210 -4.81 11.44 -6.29
C GLY A 210 -5.79 10.92 -5.23
N VAL A 211 -5.76 11.45 -4.01
CA VAL A 211 -6.73 11.12 -2.95
C VAL A 211 -8.15 11.50 -3.38
N TYR A 212 -8.31 12.69 -3.97
CA TYR A 212 -9.60 13.17 -4.43
C TYR A 212 -10.10 12.39 -5.65
N HIS A 213 -9.24 12.13 -6.63
CA HIS A 213 -9.57 11.34 -7.81
C HIS A 213 -10.01 9.91 -7.45
N LEU A 214 -9.28 9.26 -6.55
CA LEU A 214 -9.62 7.91 -6.12
C LEU A 214 -10.91 7.87 -5.30
N GLN A 215 -11.11 8.82 -4.38
CA GLN A 215 -12.36 8.91 -3.61
C GLN A 215 -13.58 9.09 -4.53
N ALA A 216 -13.46 9.96 -5.54
CA ALA A 216 -14.54 10.16 -6.52
C ALA A 216 -14.84 8.87 -7.30
N ALA A 217 -13.81 8.21 -7.83
CA ALA A 217 -13.96 6.96 -8.57
C ALA A 217 -14.58 5.84 -7.72
N LEU A 218 -14.17 5.70 -6.45
CA LEU A 218 -14.74 4.71 -5.52
C LEU A 218 -16.22 5.00 -5.24
N ALA A 219 -16.58 6.26 -5.02
CA ALA A 219 -17.97 6.67 -4.79
C ALA A 219 -18.85 6.38 -6.01
N GLU A 220 -18.37 6.69 -7.23
CA GLU A 220 -19.07 6.36 -8.48
C GLU A 220 -19.27 4.85 -8.66
N ALA A 221 -18.31 4.04 -8.20
CA ALA A 221 -18.39 2.58 -8.23
C ALA A 221 -19.21 1.97 -7.08
N GLY A 222 -19.70 2.78 -6.13
CA GLY A 222 -20.44 2.32 -4.95
C GLY A 222 -19.57 1.63 -3.90
N VAL A 223 -18.26 1.92 -3.88
CA VAL A 223 -17.29 1.35 -2.95
C VAL A 223 -17.00 2.37 -1.84
N PRO A 224 -17.16 2.01 -0.55
CA PRO A 224 -16.96 2.97 0.52
C PRO A 224 -15.47 3.24 0.76
N SER A 225 -15.16 4.49 1.09
CA SER A 225 -13.82 4.94 1.44
C SER A 225 -13.85 5.99 2.55
N GLU A 226 -12.86 5.95 3.44
CA GLU A 226 -12.64 6.95 4.48
C GLU A 226 -11.33 7.70 4.24
N ASN A 227 -11.37 9.04 4.28
CA ASN A 227 -10.19 9.87 4.07
C ASN A 227 -9.78 10.58 5.37
N LYS A 228 -8.50 10.51 5.70
CA LYS A 228 -7.89 11.20 6.83
C LYS A 228 -6.82 12.17 6.33
N LEU A 229 -7.18 13.44 6.24
CA LEU A 229 -6.23 14.51 5.92
C LEU A 229 -5.55 15.01 7.20
N ILE A 230 -4.22 15.11 7.16
CA ILE A 230 -3.36 15.40 8.32
C ILE A 230 -2.59 16.70 8.08
N THR A 231 -2.53 17.60 9.06
CA THR A 231 -1.79 18.86 8.89
C THR A 231 -0.28 18.61 8.76
N GLY A 232 0.39 19.39 7.91
CA GLY A 232 1.85 19.44 7.82
C GLY A 232 2.41 18.72 6.60
N THR A 233 3.69 18.38 6.67
CA THR A 233 4.50 17.84 5.56
C THR A 233 4.90 16.38 5.76
N VAL A 234 4.44 15.79 6.86
CA VAL A 234 4.87 14.47 7.33
C VAL A 234 4.39 13.40 6.37
N HIS A 235 5.26 12.46 6.02
CA HIS A 235 5.02 11.45 4.98
C HIS A 235 4.98 10.03 5.55
N GLY A 236 3.98 9.25 5.13
CA GLY A 236 3.79 7.85 5.45
C GLY A 236 3.72 7.55 6.95
N GLU A 237 4.57 6.64 7.42
CA GLU A 237 4.68 6.28 8.83
C GLU A 237 5.09 7.43 9.76
N GLY A 238 5.55 8.57 9.22
CA GLY A 238 5.87 9.74 10.04
C GLY A 238 4.67 10.25 10.85
N TYR A 239 3.44 10.01 10.35
CA TYR A 239 2.20 10.36 11.05
C TYR A 239 1.45 9.15 11.61
N ALA A 240 2.13 8.00 11.78
CA ALA A 240 1.50 6.77 12.27
C ALA A 240 0.70 7.02 13.57
N ASP A 241 1.19 7.83 14.50
CA ASP A 241 0.48 8.13 15.75
C ASP A 241 -0.90 8.78 15.56
N VAL A 242 -1.14 9.44 14.43
CA VAL A 242 -2.43 10.03 14.07
C VAL A 242 -3.30 9.06 13.26
N ALA A 243 -2.69 8.30 12.35
CA ALA A 243 -3.42 7.44 11.41
C ALA A 243 -3.67 6.01 11.93
N TYR A 244 -2.90 5.54 12.91
CA TYR A 244 -2.87 4.14 13.34
C TYR A 244 -4.21 3.65 13.89
N GLN A 245 -4.77 4.32 14.91
CA GLN A 245 -6.03 3.88 15.52
C GLN A 245 -7.22 3.94 14.54
N PRO A 246 -7.41 5.02 13.76
CA PRO A 246 -8.42 5.03 12.69
C PRO A 246 -8.23 3.91 11.66
N THR A 247 -6.98 3.61 11.27
CA THR A 247 -6.66 2.51 10.36
C THR A 247 -7.15 1.17 10.90
N LEU A 248 -6.83 0.86 12.17
CA LEU A 248 -7.25 -0.39 12.80
C LEU A 248 -8.76 -0.53 12.89
N GLN A 249 -9.44 0.56 13.27
CA GLN A 249 -10.89 0.60 13.36
C GLN A 249 -11.52 0.33 11.99
N PHE A 250 -11.02 0.98 10.94
CA PHE A 250 -11.51 0.80 9.58
C PHE A 250 -11.37 -0.64 9.10
N LEU A 251 -10.17 -1.22 9.26
CA LEU A 251 -9.88 -2.59 8.81
C LEU A 251 -10.75 -3.62 9.54
N LYS A 252 -10.89 -3.51 10.87
CA LYS A 252 -11.72 -4.44 11.68
C LYS A 252 -13.22 -4.33 11.34
N SER A 253 -13.74 -3.11 11.18
CA SER A 253 -15.15 -2.89 10.83
C SER A 253 -15.50 -3.47 9.46
N ASN A 254 -14.70 -3.17 8.43
CA ASN A 254 -15.02 -3.58 7.06
C ASN A 254 -14.84 -5.08 6.82
N LEU A 255 -13.94 -5.74 7.57
CA LEU A 255 -13.87 -7.20 7.58
C LEU A 255 -15.14 -7.84 8.16
N SER A 256 -15.62 -7.30 9.29
CA SER A 256 -16.82 -7.82 9.96
C SER A 256 -18.05 -7.73 9.06
N GLU A 257 -18.20 -6.62 8.34
CA GLU A 257 -19.28 -6.44 7.36
C GLU A 257 -19.16 -7.37 6.15
N ARG A 258 -17.95 -7.59 5.63
CA ARG A 258 -17.73 -8.52 4.52
C ARG A 258 -18.14 -9.94 4.91
N LEU A 259 -17.72 -10.41 6.08
CA LEU A 259 -18.04 -11.75 6.57
C LEU A 259 -19.54 -11.94 6.83
N SER A 260 -20.25 -10.90 7.28
CA SER A 260 -21.69 -10.98 7.50
C SER A 260 -22.49 -11.09 6.19
N ARG A 261 -22.09 -10.36 5.14
CA ARG A 261 -22.70 -10.45 3.79
C ARG A 261 -22.47 -11.80 3.13
N THR A 262 -21.29 -12.39 3.30
CA THR A 262 -21.00 -13.72 2.77
C THR A 262 -21.89 -14.77 3.45
N ARG A 263 -22.08 -14.72 4.77
CA ARG A 263 -22.95 -15.66 5.49
C ARG A 263 -24.42 -15.58 5.04
N SER A 264 -24.96 -14.38 4.88
CA SER A 264 -26.36 -14.20 4.48
C SER A 264 -26.65 -14.64 3.03
N ALA A 265 -25.65 -14.65 2.15
CA ALA A 265 -25.78 -15.13 0.78
C ALA A 265 -25.83 -16.66 0.66
N PHE A 266 -25.38 -17.41 1.67
CA PHE A 266 -25.46 -18.88 1.71
C PHE A 266 -26.72 -19.40 2.41
N GLU A 267 -27.52 -18.51 3.03
CA GLU A 267 -28.75 -18.86 3.75
C GLU A 267 -30.04 -18.60 2.92
N GLN A 268 -29.92 -18.22 1.64
CA GLN A 268 -31.02 -18.04 0.68
C GLN A 268 -30.92 -19.05 -0.47
#